data_AF-A0A200Q1J7-F1
#
_entry.id   AF-A0A200Q1J7-F1
#
_cell.length_a   1.000
_cell.length_b   1.000
_cell.length_c   1.000
_cell.angle_alpha   90.00
_cell.angle_beta   90.00
_cell.angle_gamma   90.00
#
_symmetry.space_group_name_H-M   'P 1'
#
loop_
_entity.id
_entity.type
_entity.pdbx_description
1 polymer ?
#
loop_
_entity_poly.entity_id
_entity_poly.type
_entity_poly.pdbx_seq_one_letter_code
_entity_poly.pdbx_strand_id
1 'polypeptide(L)'
;MSEVSSDLAIELGEASFSLDRMKLEEIRDTPQLDNLMSSLSFSFDINSLPSALENEFRNLKKTEEILLKGIYHFMRLQRNLTELDLNREKIAEDRDFIQEEHLKMKAEYLSTKEEFTNLKKTKKTMRHCNYYLMRLRRYVTEIQQDLARIDLRREVIVQTRDLLGENLLGAKAEYLSTRKEFMQRVVKLKAGLS
;
A
#
# COMPACT_ATOMS: atom_id res chain seq x y z
N MET A 1 -34.94 14.82 35.40
CA MET A 1 -35.25 15.70 34.26
C MET A 1 -33.92 16.03 33.62
N SER A 2 -33.48 15.15 32.72
CA SER A 2 -33.63 15.28 31.25
C SER A 2 -32.68 16.36 30.74
N GLU A 3 -31.48 15.99 30.29
CA GLU A 3 -31.15 15.45 28.95
C GLU A 3 -30.77 16.57 27.97
N VAL A 4 -29.84 16.19 27.09
CA VAL A 4 -29.46 16.82 25.83
C VAL A 4 -28.46 17.98 25.91
N SER A 5 -27.19 17.66 25.65
CA SER A 5 -26.42 18.31 24.57
C SER A 5 -25.04 17.62 24.40
N SER A 6 -25.02 16.28 24.29
CA SER A 6 -23.86 15.55 23.74
C SER A 6 -24.01 15.27 22.24
N ASP A 7 -25.07 15.79 21.61
CA ASP A 7 -25.39 15.61 20.19
C ASP A 7 -24.41 16.33 19.25
N LEU A 8 -23.40 17.02 19.77
CA LEU A 8 -22.34 17.62 18.95
C LEU A 8 -21.19 16.65 18.59
N ALA A 9 -21.21 15.41 19.09
CA ALA A 9 -20.13 14.44 18.85
C ALA A 9 -20.48 13.30 17.89
N ILE A 10 -21.74 13.24 17.40
CA ILE A 10 -22.21 12.16 16.52
C ILE A 10 -22.22 12.58 15.04
N GLU A 11 -22.17 13.87 14.72
CA GLU A 11 -22.16 14.36 13.32
C GLU A 11 -20.81 14.30 12.59
N LEU A 12 -19.74 13.78 13.22
CA LEU A 12 -18.46 13.52 12.54
C LEU A 12 -18.26 12.03 12.18
N GLY A 13 -19.27 11.19 12.40
CA GLY A 13 -19.20 9.75 12.21
C GLY A 13 -19.66 9.20 10.86
N GLU A 14 -20.35 10.00 10.02
CA GLU A 14 -21.08 9.46 8.85
C GLU A 14 -20.68 10.04 7.48
N ALA A 15 -19.59 10.80 7.38
CA ALA A 15 -19.16 11.41 6.11
C ALA A 15 -17.73 11.05 5.65
N SER A 16 -17.35 9.77 5.74
CA SER A 16 -16.15 9.27 5.03
C SER A 16 -16.27 7.84 4.48
N PHE A 17 -17.44 7.22 4.62
CA PHE A 17 -17.73 5.89 4.06
C PHE A 17 -18.13 5.98 2.58
N SER A 18 -17.24 6.40 1.70
CA SER A 18 -17.42 6.14 0.25
C SER A 18 -16.18 6.29 -0.66
N LEU A 19 -15.02 6.77 -0.21
CA LEU A 19 -13.95 7.14 -1.16
C LEU A 19 -12.87 6.10 -1.46
N ASP A 20 -12.67 5.06 -0.62
CA ASP A 20 -11.48 4.19 -0.76
C ASP A 20 -11.74 2.77 -1.28
N ARG A 21 -13.00 2.32 -1.38
CA ARG A 21 -13.31 1.06 -2.09
C ARG A 21 -13.12 1.17 -3.61
N MET A 22 -13.11 2.39 -4.15
CA MET A 22 -13.00 2.64 -5.58
C MET A 22 -11.58 2.44 -6.14
N LYS A 23 -10.56 2.19 -5.31
CA LYS A 23 -9.15 2.04 -5.76
C LYS A 23 -8.61 0.61 -5.78
N LEU A 24 -9.32 -0.37 -5.23
CA LEU A 24 -8.84 -1.75 -5.18
C LEU A 24 -9.11 -2.53 -6.47
N GLU A 25 -10.20 -2.21 -7.19
CA GLU A 25 -10.45 -2.80 -8.50
C GLU A 25 -9.62 -2.16 -9.62
N GLU A 26 -9.25 -0.87 -9.50
CA GLU A 26 -8.39 -0.17 -10.46
C GLU A 26 -6.92 -0.61 -10.46
N ILE A 27 -6.41 -1.22 -9.38
CA ILE A 27 -5.04 -1.74 -9.37
C ILE A 27 -4.96 -3.09 -10.09
N ARG A 28 -6.03 -3.89 -10.03
CA ARG A 28 -6.09 -5.21 -10.69
C ARG A 28 -6.19 -5.09 -12.21
N ASP A 29 -6.82 -4.00 -12.67
CA ASP A 29 -6.84 -3.53 -14.05
C ASP A 29 -6.11 -2.20 -14.14
N THR A 30 -4.77 -2.18 -14.05
CA THR A 30 -3.99 -0.99 -14.43
C THR A 30 -3.60 -1.09 -15.92
N PRO A 31 -4.46 -0.67 -16.88
CA PRO A 31 -4.14 -0.67 -18.32
C PRO A 31 -2.92 0.20 -18.67
N GLN A 32 -2.44 1.01 -17.72
CA GLN A 32 -1.20 1.78 -17.83
C GLN A 32 0.04 0.88 -17.92
N LEU A 33 -0.01 -0.33 -17.35
CA LEU A 33 1.14 -1.23 -17.21
C LEU A 33 1.45 -2.05 -18.48
N ASP A 34 0.43 -2.64 -19.09
CA ASP A 34 0.57 -3.33 -20.37
C ASP A 34 0.98 -2.35 -21.48
N ASN A 35 0.49 -1.10 -21.42
CA ASN A 35 0.98 -0.01 -22.25
C ASN A 35 2.44 0.38 -21.95
N LEU A 36 2.88 0.24 -20.70
CA LEU A 36 4.25 0.55 -20.29
C LEU A 36 5.26 -0.44 -20.86
N MET A 37 4.97 -1.74 -20.81
CA MET A 37 5.87 -2.77 -21.33
C MET A 37 5.81 -2.89 -22.85
N SER A 38 4.61 -2.85 -23.46
CA SER A 38 4.44 -2.99 -24.91
C SER A 38 5.09 -1.87 -25.72
N SER A 39 5.15 -0.65 -25.16
CA SER A 39 5.76 0.49 -25.85
C SER A 39 7.29 0.46 -25.88
N LEU A 40 7.94 -0.37 -25.06
CA LEU A 40 9.41 -0.40 -24.94
C LEU A 40 10.08 -1.27 -26.00
N SER A 41 9.43 -2.36 -26.41
CA SER A 41 10.01 -3.35 -27.30
C SER A 41 10.02 -2.90 -28.76
N PHE A 42 11.14 -3.15 -29.43
CA PHE A 42 11.28 -2.97 -30.88
C PHE A 42 12.31 -3.96 -31.44
N SER A 43 12.12 -4.42 -32.67
CA SER A 43 13.03 -5.35 -33.35
C SER A 43 13.59 -4.72 -34.62
N PHE A 44 14.85 -5.03 -34.92
CA PHE A 44 15.55 -4.52 -36.09
C PHE A 44 16.62 -5.50 -36.57
N ASP A 45 16.87 -5.54 -37.87
CA ASP A 45 17.90 -6.40 -38.48
C ASP A 45 19.27 -5.70 -38.46
N ILE A 46 20.06 -6.04 -37.44
CA ILE A 46 21.29 -5.32 -37.02
C ILE A 46 22.41 -5.43 -38.06
N ASN A 47 22.45 -6.53 -38.81
CA ASN A 47 23.55 -6.85 -39.73
C ASN A 47 23.67 -5.93 -40.95
N SER A 48 22.71 -5.00 -41.10
CA SER A 48 22.64 -4.02 -42.19
C SER A 48 23.07 -2.60 -41.78
N LEU A 49 23.45 -2.38 -40.52
CA LEU A 49 23.76 -1.04 -39.99
C LEU A 49 25.27 -0.72 -40.05
N PRO A 50 25.63 0.54 -40.31
CA PRO A 50 26.97 1.05 -39.99
C PRO A 50 27.31 0.82 -38.51
N SER A 51 28.57 0.55 -38.21
CA SER A 51 29.06 0.20 -36.86
C SER A 51 28.68 1.22 -35.77
N ALA A 52 28.59 2.51 -36.11
CA ALA A 52 28.12 3.54 -35.19
C ALA A 52 26.65 3.34 -34.77
N LEU A 53 25.76 3.06 -35.73
CA LEU A 53 24.33 2.80 -35.47
C LEU A 53 24.11 1.44 -34.81
N GLU A 54 24.97 0.46 -35.10
CA GLU A 54 24.97 -0.83 -34.41
C GLU A 54 25.26 -0.67 -32.90
N ASN A 55 26.28 0.11 -32.54
CA ASN A 55 26.62 0.38 -31.15
C ASN A 55 25.49 1.13 -30.42
N GLU A 56 24.88 2.13 -31.07
CA GLU A 56 23.72 2.84 -30.53
C GLU A 56 22.52 1.90 -30.31
N PHE A 57 22.24 0.99 -31.26
CA PHE A 57 21.18 -0.01 -31.13
C PHE A 57 21.41 -0.93 -29.92
N ARG A 58 22.65 -1.42 -29.73
CA ARG A 58 23.01 -2.25 -28.57
C ARG A 58 22.82 -1.49 -27.26
N ASN A 59 23.16 -0.20 -27.22
CA ASN A 59 22.95 0.64 -26.04
C ASN A 59 21.46 0.85 -25.75
N LEU A 60 20.64 1.14 -26.77
CA LEU A 60 19.19 1.23 -26.62
C LEU A 60 18.61 -0.08 -26.06
N LYS A 61 19.07 -1.24 -26.55
CA LYS A 61 18.64 -2.53 -26.02
C LYS A 61 19.01 -2.77 -24.56
N LYS A 62 20.21 -2.38 -24.14
CA LYS A 62 20.61 -2.44 -22.73
C LYS A 62 19.73 -1.53 -21.86
N THR A 63 19.43 -0.32 -22.34
CA THR A 63 18.53 0.60 -21.63
C THR A 63 17.10 0.02 -21.53
N GLU A 64 16.58 -0.58 -22.60
CA GLU A 64 15.30 -1.29 -22.61
C GLU A 64 15.26 -2.38 -21.52
N GLU A 65 16.28 -3.23 -21.44
CA GLU A 65 16.37 -4.29 -20.42
C GLU A 65 16.40 -3.74 -18.99
N ILE A 66 17.14 -2.64 -18.75
CA ILE A 66 17.20 -1.98 -17.45
C ILE A 66 15.83 -1.42 -17.06
N LEU A 67 15.15 -0.76 -18.00
CA LEU A 67 13.80 -0.21 -17.79
C LEU A 67 12.79 -1.32 -17.47
N LEU A 68 12.82 -2.42 -18.22
CA LEU A 68 11.95 -3.57 -17.97
C LEU A 68 12.18 -4.18 -16.59
N LYS A 69 13.44 -4.33 -16.15
CA LYS A 69 13.77 -4.77 -14.78
C LYS A 69 13.24 -3.80 -13.74
N GLY A 70 13.40 -2.49 -13.97
CA GLY A 70 12.89 -1.44 -13.08
C GLY A 70 11.36 -1.52 -12.92
N ILE A 71 10.63 -1.66 -14.03
CA ILE A 71 9.17 -1.81 -14.04
C ILE A 71 8.74 -3.07 -13.28
N TYR A 72 9.43 -4.20 -13.49
CA TYR A 72 9.16 -5.43 -12.74
C TYR A 72 9.31 -5.24 -11.23
N HIS A 73 10.37 -4.57 -10.78
CA HIS A 73 10.59 -4.28 -9.36
C HIS A 73 9.53 -3.33 -8.79
N PHE A 74 9.14 -2.30 -9.55
CA PHE A 74 8.07 -1.40 -9.18
C PHE A 74 6.74 -2.14 -8.98
N MET A 75 6.37 -3.04 -9.90
CA MET A 75 5.18 -3.87 -9.77
C MET A 75 5.21 -4.76 -8.53
N ARG A 76 6.36 -5.39 -8.27
CA ARG A 76 6.53 -6.24 -7.09
C ARG A 76 6.35 -5.42 -5.81
N LEU A 77 6.87 -4.20 -5.77
CA LEU A 77 6.68 -3.27 -4.64
C LEU A 77 5.20 -2.92 -4.44
N GLN A 78 4.48 -2.65 -5.52
CA GLN A 78 3.05 -2.34 -5.47
C GLN A 78 2.22 -3.51 -4.93
N ARG A 79 2.50 -4.75 -5.35
CA ARG A 79 1.84 -5.95 -4.81
C ARG A 79 2.11 -6.13 -3.32
N ASN A 80 3.35 -5.96 -2.90
CA ASN A 80 3.73 -6.07 -1.48
C ASN A 80 3.03 -5.01 -0.62
N LEU A 81 2.86 -3.78 -1.14
CA LEU A 81 2.09 -2.72 -0.47
C LEU A 81 0.63 -3.12 -0.28
N THR A 82 -0.01 -3.66 -1.33
CA THR A 82 -1.40 -4.13 -1.22
C THR A 82 -1.55 -5.24 -0.18
N GLU A 83 -0.63 -6.20 -0.15
CA GLU A 83 -0.65 -7.28 0.84
C GLU A 83 -0.43 -6.75 2.27
N LEU A 84 0.47 -5.78 2.45
CA LEU A 84 0.69 -5.11 3.73
C LEU A 84 -0.57 -4.40 4.22
N ASP A 85 -1.27 -3.70 3.32
CA ASP A 85 -2.51 -2.97 3.64
C ASP A 85 -3.61 -3.93 4.08
N LEU A 86 -3.80 -5.05 3.38
CA LEU A 86 -4.76 -6.09 3.76
C LEU A 86 -4.43 -6.73 5.12
N ASN A 87 -3.15 -7.00 5.37
CA ASN A 87 -2.74 -7.58 6.66
C ASN A 87 -2.91 -6.58 7.81
N ARG A 88 -2.62 -5.30 7.57
CA ARG A 88 -2.86 -4.22 8.53
C ARG A 88 -4.35 -4.11 8.88
N GLU A 89 -5.22 -4.15 7.88
CA GLU A 89 -6.67 -4.09 8.07
C GLU A 89 -7.18 -5.23 8.96
N LYS A 90 -6.77 -6.48 8.69
CA LYS A 90 -7.11 -7.63 9.54
C LYS A 90 -6.66 -7.48 10.99
N ILE A 91 -5.43 -7.00 11.21
CA ILE A 91 -4.92 -6.77 12.58
C ILE A 91 -5.73 -5.67 13.30
N ALA A 92 -6.16 -4.65 12.55
CA ALA A 92 -7.02 -3.60 13.09
C ALA A 92 -8.42 -4.13 13.46
N GLU A 93 -9.00 -5.00 12.64
CA GLU A 93 -10.27 -5.68 12.94
C GLU A 93 -10.15 -6.55 14.20
N ASP A 94 -9.10 -7.35 14.33
CA ASP A 94 -8.85 -8.18 15.51
C ASP A 94 -8.68 -7.32 16.78
N ARG A 95 -7.97 -6.19 16.68
CA ARG A 95 -7.84 -5.22 17.78
C ARG A 95 -9.21 -4.70 18.20
N ASP A 96 -10.03 -4.30 17.24
CA ASP A 96 -11.35 -3.69 17.51
C ASP A 96 -12.29 -4.70 18.16
N PHE A 97 -12.27 -5.96 17.69
CA PHE A 97 -12.96 -7.07 18.34
C PHE A 97 -12.51 -7.27 19.79
N ILE A 98 -11.19 -7.35 20.05
CA ILE A 98 -10.65 -7.52 21.41
C ILE A 98 -11.03 -6.33 22.30
N GLN A 99 -11.01 -5.12 21.74
CA GLN A 99 -11.37 -3.91 22.46
C GLN A 99 -12.86 -3.89 22.84
N GLU A 100 -13.74 -4.32 21.92
CA GLU A 100 -15.17 -4.47 22.18
C GLU A 100 -15.44 -5.47 23.32
N GLU A 101 -14.82 -6.65 23.24
CA GLU A 101 -14.95 -7.69 24.27
C GLU A 101 -14.41 -7.23 25.63
N HIS A 102 -13.29 -6.49 25.65
CA HIS A 102 -12.78 -5.87 26.87
C HIS A 102 -13.79 -4.86 27.47
N LEU A 103 -14.45 -4.04 26.65
CA LEU A 103 -15.44 -3.08 27.12
C LEU A 103 -16.69 -3.77 27.67
N LYS A 104 -17.20 -4.81 27.02
CA LYS A 104 -18.31 -5.65 27.52
C LYS A 104 -17.97 -6.28 28.86
N MET A 105 -16.84 -6.99 28.96
CA MET A 105 -16.39 -7.59 30.21
C MET A 105 -16.19 -6.56 31.33
N LYS A 106 -15.71 -5.36 30.99
CA LYS A 106 -15.53 -4.28 31.95
C LYS A 106 -16.88 -3.77 32.47
N ALA A 107 -17.88 -3.63 31.60
CA ALA A 107 -19.22 -3.22 31.99
C ALA A 107 -19.87 -4.26 32.94
N GLU A 108 -19.82 -5.55 32.59
CA GLU A 108 -20.33 -6.64 33.44
C GLU A 108 -19.61 -6.70 34.80
N TYR A 109 -18.28 -6.54 34.79
CA TYR A 109 -17.48 -6.47 36.01
C TYR A 109 -17.94 -5.32 36.90
N LEU A 110 -18.13 -4.12 36.36
CA LEU A 110 -18.55 -2.96 37.13
C LEU A 110 -19.95 -3.15 37.72
N SER A 111 -20.91 -3.67 36.95
CA SER A 111 -22.27 -4.02 37.43
C SER A 111 -22.21 -5.01 38.60
N THR A 112 -21.46 -6.10 38.44
CA THR A 112 -21.30 -7.12 39.49
C THR A 112 -20.60 -6.56 40.74
N LYS A 113 -19.69 -5.59 40.56
CA LYS A 113 -18.98 -4.95 41.66
C LYS A 113 -19.90 -4.12 42.53
N GLU A 114 -20.81 -3.39 41.90
CA GLU A 114 -21.79 -2.54 42.58
C GLU A 114 -22.76 -3.40 43.41
N GLU A 115 -23.20 -4.53 42.87
CA GLU A 115 -24.16 -5.43 43.53
C GLU A 115 -23.57 -6.24 44.71
N PHE A 116 -22.29 -6.60 44.68
CA PHE A 116 -21.72 -7.63 45.59
C PHE A 116 -20.57 -7.17 46.49
N THR A 117 -20.53 -5.90 46.87
CA THR A 117 -19.44 -5.28 47.66
C THR A 117 -19.07 -6.00 48.97
N ASN A 118 -19.96 -6.82 49.56
CA ASN A 118 -19.79 -7.38 50.91
C ASN A 118 -19.50 -8.90 51.02
N LEU A 119 -19.32 -9.64 49.91
CA LEU A 119 -19.11 -11.10 49.96
C LEU A 119 -17.64 -11.51 49.69
N LYS A 120 -17.07 -12.34 50.59
CA LYS A 120 -15.65 -12.78 50.55
C LYS A 120 -15.30 -13.59 49.29
N LYS A 121 -16.22 -14.44 48.80
CA LYS A 121 -16.05 -15.22 47.56
C LYS A 121 -15.98 -14.32 46.33
N THR A 122 -16.82 -13.29 46.26
CA THR A 122 -16.83 -12.31 45.16
C THR A 122 -15.53 -11.54 45.09
N LYS A 123 -14.89 -11.19 46.21
CA LYS A 123 -13.56 -10.53 46.18
C LYS A 123 -12.48 -11.31 45.42
N LYS A 124 -12.47 -12.66 45.50
CA LYS A 124 -11.47 -13.49 44.77
C LYS A 124 -11.76 -13.54 43.27
N THR A 125 -13.03 -13.68 42.89
CA THR A 125 -13.46 -13.64 41.49
C THR A 125 -13.20 -12.26 40.87
N MET A 126 -13.49 -11.19 41.62
CA MET A 126 -13.27 -9.82 41.16
C MET A 126 -11.79 -9.48 40.95
N ARG A 127 -10.87 -10.08 41.72
CA ARG A 127 -9.43 -9.96 41.44
C ARG A 127 -9.02 -10.64 40.13
N HIS A 128 -9.58 -11.83 39.84
CA HIS A 128 -9.30 -12.53 38.59
C HIS A 128 -9.86 -11.78 37.38
N CYS A 129 -11.11 -11.31 37.43
CA CYS A 129 -11.69 -10.51 36.35
C CYS A 129 -10.88 -9.23 36.10
N ASN A 130 -10.49 -8.51 37.16
CA ASN A 130 -9.66 -7.32 37.01
C ASN A 130 -8.28 -7.62 36.40
N TYR A 131 -7.65 -8.74 36.76
CA TYR A 131 -6.41 -9.19 36.13
C TYR A 131 -6.60 -9.48 34.63
N TYR A 132 -7.67 -10.16 34.24
CA TYR A 132 -7.98 -10.42 32.84
C TYR A 132 -8.26 -9.13 32.05
N LEU A 133 -9.02 -8.19 32.62
CA LEU A 133 -9.27 -6.87 32.01
C LEU A 133 -7.97 -6.10 31.78
N MET A 134 -7.08 -6.06 32.78
CA MET A 134 -5.76 -5.44 32.63
C MET A 134 -4.94 -6.09 31.51
N ARG A 135 -5.00 -7.42 31.39
CA ARG A 135 -4.29 -8.17 30.35
C ARG A 135 -4.84 -7.89 28.95
N LEU A 136 -6.16 -7.86 28.78
CA LEU A 136 -6.80 -7.50 27.50
C LEU A 136 -6.47 -6.07 27.10
N ARG A 137 -6.57 -5.10 28.02
CA ARG A 137 -6.18 -3.70 27.76
C ARG A 137 -4.73 -3.59 27.30
N ARG A 138 -3.84 -4.38 27.92
CA ARG A 138 -2.42 -4.43 27.53
C ARG A 138 -2.28 -4.96 26.10
N TYR A 139 -2.97 -6.03 25.73
CA TYR A 139 -2.94 -6.56 24.36
C TYR A 139 -3.44 -5.56 23.32
N VAL A 140 -4.55 -4.88 23.58
CA VAL A 140 -5.03 -3.81 22.67
C VAL A 140 -3.97 -2.73 22.49
N THR A 141 -3.30 -2.33 23.58
CA THR A 141 -2.25 -1.31 23.52
C THR A 141 -1.04 -1.79 22.72
N GLU A 142 -0.61 -3.04 22.90
CA GLU A 142 0.49 -3.64 22.14
C GLU A 142 0.16 -3.72 20.65
N ILE A 143 -1.05 -4.20 20.28
CA ILE A 143 -1.50 -4.25 18.88
C ILE A 143 -1.57 -2.85 18.26
N GLN A 144 -2.06 -1.85 19.01
CA GLN A 144 -2.11 -0.45 18.54
C GLN A 144 -0.71 0.11 18.24
N GLN A 145 0.29 -0.23 19.06
CA GLN A 145 1.68 0.18 18.82
C GLN A 145 2.27 -0.49 17.58
N ASP A 146 1.97 -1.77 17.38
CA ASP A 146 2.45 -2.49 16.19
C ASP A 146 1.78 -1.98 14.91
N LEU A 147 0.48 -1.66 14.93
CA LEU A 147 -0.19 -0.99 13.82
C LEU A 147 0.45 0.37 13.49
N ALA A 148 0.79 1.17 14.49
CA ALA A 148 1.50 2.44 14.28
C ALA A 148 2.88 2.24 13.64
N ARG A 149 3.62 1.18 14.02
CA ARG A 149 4.90 0.83 13.38
C ARG A 149 4.70 0.37 11.93
N ILE A 150 3.64 -0.40 11.66
CA ILE A 150 3.28 -0.80 10.30
C ILE A 150 2.97 0.43 9.45
N ASP A 151 2.24 1.41 9.99
CA ASP A 151 1.91 2.66 9.30
C ASP A 151 3.16 3.46 8.90
N LEU A 152 4.12 3.61 9.82
CA LEU A 152 5.39 4.27 9.52
C LEU A 152 6.17 3.55 8.41
N ARG A 153 6.22 2.20 8.46
CA ARG A 153 6.91 1.41 7.42
C ARG A 153 6.20 1.53 6.08
N ARG A 154 4.86 1.50 6.08
CA ARG A 154 4.03 1.68 4.90
C ARG A 154 4.31 3.02 4.24
N GLU A 155 4.37 4.11 5.02
CA GLU A 155 4.65 5.44 4.51
C GLU A 155 5.99 5.51 3.75
N VAL A 156 7.05 4.95 4.34
CA VAL A 156 8.37 4.88 3.69
C VAL A 156 8.32 4.10 2.38
N ILE A 157 7.59 2.99 2.34
CA ILE A 157 7.46 2.16 1.14
C ILE A 157 6.66 2.91 0.07
N VAL A 158 5.60 3.63 0.45
CA VAL A 158 4.79 4.48 -0.45
C VAL A 158 5.64 5.58 -1.08
N GLN A 159 6.42 6.32 -0.27
CA GLN A 159 7.33 7.35 -0.78
C GLN A 159 8.38 6.77 -1.74
N THR A 160 8.93 5.60 -1.40
CA THR A 160 9.90 4.90 -2.26
C THR A 160 9.28 4.47 -3.58
N ARG A 161 8.04 3.95 -3.55
CA ARG A 161 7.28 3.60 -4.74
C ARG A 161 7.08 4.82 -5.63
N ASP A 162 6.61 5.92 -5.07
CA ASP A 162 6.28 7.13 -5.84
C ASP A 162 7.52 7.70 -6.53
N LEU A 163 8.64 7.84 -5.79
CA LEU A 163 9.91 8.27 -6.36
C LEU A 163 10.41 7.32 -7.47
N LEU A 164 10.30 6.00 -7.27
CA LEU A 164 10.69 5.03 -8.29
C LEU A 164 9.79 5.13 -9.52
N GLY A 165 8.48 5.34 -9.34
CA GLY A 165 7.50 5.52 -10.41
C GLY A 165 7.82 6.75 -11.26
N GLU A 166 8.05 7.90 -10.62
CA GLU A 166 8.43 9.14 -11.32
C GLU A 166 9.72 8.99 -12.13
N ASN A 167 10.75 8.40 -11.52
CA ASN A 167 12.03 8.16 -12.21
C ASN A 167 11.87 7.22 -13.41
N LEU A 168 11.06 6.17 -13.28
CA LEU A 168 10.80 5.23 -14.37
C LEU A 168 10.01 5.88 -15.51
N LEU A 169 9.03 6.74 -15.21
CA LEU A 169 8.28 7.48 -16.22
C LEU A 169 9.19 8.46 -16.98
N GLY A 170 10.05 9.19 -16.27
CA GLY A 170 11.04 10.08 -16.87
C GLY A 170 12.01 9.33 -17.78
N ALA A 171 12.63 8.27 -17.27
CA ALA A 171 13.57 7.44 -18.03
C ALA A 171 12.90 6.75 -19.25
N LYS A 172 11.64 6.34 -19.12
CA LYS A 172 10.85 5.82 -20.24
C LYS A 172 10.64 6.89 -21.31
N ALA A 173 10.24 8.10 -20.94
CA ALA A 173 10.00 9.18 -21.90
C ALA A 173 11.27 9.52 -22.69
N GLU A 174 12.40 9.62 -21.99
CA GLU A 174 13.73 9.84 -22.61
C GLU A 174 14.08 8.69 -23.56
N TYR A 175 13.96 7.44 -23.11
CA TYR A 175 14.22 6.27 -23.95
C TYR A 175 13.36 6.25 -25.22
N LEU A 176 12.06 6.55 -25.10
CA LEU A 176 11.15 6.58 -26.26
C LEU A 176 11.52 7.69 -27.24
N SER A 177 11.96 8.85 -26.76
CA SER A 177 12.46 9.94 -27.60
C SER A 177 13.73 9.53 -28.34
N THR A 178 14.74 9.03 -27.62
CA THR A 178 16.02 8.58 -28.17
C THR A 178 15.81 7.45 -29.19
N ARG A 179 14.90 6.51 -28.89
CA ARG A 179 14.51 5.44 -29.83
C ARG A 179 13.90 6.01 -31.10
N LYS A 180 13.00 7.00 -30.99
CA LYS A 180 12.36 7.64 -32.15
C LYS A 180 13.39 8.32 -33.04
N GLU A 181 14.33 9.07 -32.47
CA GLU A 181 15.41 9.73 -33.20
C GLU A 181 16.35 8.74 -33.88
N PHE A 182 16.70 7.66 -33.18
CA PHE A 182 17.46 6.54 -33.75
C PHE A 182 16.73 5.94 -34.95
N MET A 183 15.43 5.63 -34.83
CA MET A 183 14.64 5.05 -35.91
C MET A 183 14.52 6.00 -37.12
N GLN A 184 14.39 7.31 -36.90
CA GLN A 184 14.38 8.29 -38.00
C GLN A 184 15.71 8.30 -38.76
N ARG A 185 16.85 8.25 -38.06
CA ARG A 185 18.18 8.17 -38.70
C ARG A 185 18.34 6.88 -39.51
N VAL A 186 17.89 5.75 -38.96
CA VAL A 186 17.90 4.46 -39.67
C VAL A 186 17.04 4.47 -40.93
N VAL A 187 15.85 5.07 -40.88
CA VAL A 187 14.96 5.21 -42.04
C VAL A 187 15.60 6.09 -43.12
N LYS A 188 16.17 7.24 -42.75
CA LYS A 188 16.88 8.13 -43.67
C LYS A 188 18.03 7.42 -44.38
N LEU A 189 18.86 6.70 -43.61
CA LEU A 189 19.97 5.90 -44.13
C LEU A 189 19.48 4.85 -45.15
N LYS A 190 18.41 4.11 -44.82
CA LYS A 190 17.81 3.12 -45.73
C LYS A 190 17.18 3.74 -46.99
N ALA A 191 16.69 4.97 -46.90
CA ALA A 191 16.13 5.71 -48.03
C ALA A 191 17.19 6.38 -48.92
N GLY A 192 18.49 6.30 -48.57
CA GLY A 192 19.56 7.00 -49.27
C GLY A 192 19.52 8.52 -49.09
N LEU A 193 18.82 8.99 -48.06
CA LEU A 193 18.69 10.41 -47.71
C LEU A 193 19.72 10.71 -46.61
N SER A 194 20.76 11.47 -46.94
CA SER A 194 21.75 11.97 -45.96
C SER A 194 21.19 13.14 -45.16
#